data_AF-A0A7V9JMK8-F1
#
_entry.id   AF-A0A7V9JMK8-F1
#
_cell.length_a   1.000
_cell.length_b   1.000
_cell.length_c   1.000
_cell.angle_alpha   90.00
_cell.angle_beta   90.00
_cell.angle_gamma   90.00
#
_symmetry.space_group_name_H-M   'P 1'
#
loop_
_entity.id
_entity.type
_entity.pdbx_description
1 polymer ?
#
loop_
_entity_poly.entity_id
_entity_poly.type
_entity_poly.pdbx_seq_one_letter_code
_entity_poly.pdbx_strand_id
1 'polypeptide(L)'
;MEETTKPVLPQTLAEAHEAVAAIRPSRTAPLTEWLAYHQQSAALYAEVAEIDRGHHHETLFMAERERQSAKEIKTKISHQHPTVEEGRLR
;
A
#
# COMPACT_ATOMS: atom_id res chain seq x y z
N MET A 1 -9.06 28.83 14.29
CA MET A 1 -8.39 27.91 15.23
C MET A 1 -7.79 26.82 14.36
N GLU A 2 -6.57 27.03 13.88
CA GLU A 2 -5.81 26.01 13.16
C GLU A 2 -5.20 25.11 14.22
N GLU A 3 -5.91 24.05 14.59
CA GLU A 3 -5.29 22.95 15.29
C GLU A 3 -4.49 22.17 14.25
N THR A 4 -3.17 22.37 14.26
CA THR A 4 -2.22 21.56 13.51
C THR A 4 -2.34 20.12 14.01
N THR A 5 -3.24 19.35 13.41
CA THR A 5 -3.42 17.94 13.69
C THR A 5 -2.15 17.23 13.26
N LYS A 6 -1.31 16.91 14.26
CA LYS A 6 -0.29 15.88 14.13
C LYS A 6 -0.97 14.66 13.50
N PRO A 7 -0.36 13.96 12.52
CA PRO A 7 -1.00 12.76 11.98
C PRO A 7 -1.09 11.74 13.11
N VAL A 8 -2.28 11.64 13.70
CA VAL A 8 -2.60 10.58 14.63
C VAL A 8 -2.58 9.32 13.77
N LEU A 9 -1.71 8.37 14.12
CA LEU A 9 -1.67 7.09 13.45
C LEU A 9 -3.06 6.46 13.59
N PRO A 10 -3.68 5.97 12.50
CA PRO A 10 -5.01 5.40 12.56
C PRO A 10 -5.03 4.24 13.54
N GLN A 11 -6.08 4.17 14.34
CA GLN A 11 -6.23 3.15 15.39
C GLN A 11 -7.44 2.26 15.14
N THR A 12 -8.31 2.65 14.21
CA THR A 12 -9.51 1.93 13.78
C THR A 12 -9.47 1.63 12.29
N LEU A 13 -10.21 0.61 11.86
CA LEU A 13 -10.36 0.31 10.44
C LEU A 13 -10.88 1.52 9.62
N ALA A 14 -11.80 2.29 10.19
CA ALA A 14 -12.34 3.48 9.53
C ALA A 14 -11.27 4.55 9.29
N GLU A 15 -10.46 4.87 10.30
CA GLU A 15 -9.36 5.83 10.15
C GLU A 15 -8.30 5.31 9.17
N ALA A 16 -8.05 3.99 9.14
CA ALA A 16 -7.15 3.38 8.17
C ALA A 16 -7.66 3.59 6.73
N HIS A 17 -8.97 3.44 6.50
CA HIS A 17 -9.57 3.73 5.20
C HIS A 17 -9.41 5.21 4.80
N GLU A 18 -9.65 6.15 5.71
CA GLU A 18 -9.47 7.58 5.45
C GLU A 18 -8.00 7.92 5.13
N ALA A 19 -7.06 7.39 5.93
CA ALA A 19 -5.64 7.61 5.73
C ALA A 19 -5.15 7.05 4.39
N VAL A 20 -5.57 5.86 4.01
CA VAL A 20 -5.26 5.26 2.69
C VAL A 20 -5.89 6.07 1.56
N ALA A 21 -7.14 6.50 1.70
CA ALA A 21 -7.82 7.30 0.68
C ALA A 21 -7.11 8.64 0.43
N ALA A 22 -6.58 9.28 1.48
CA ALA A 22 -5.88 10.56 1.39
C ALA A 22 -4.56 10.48 0.59
N ILE A 23 -3.87 9.34 0.60
CA ILE A 23 -2.59 9.14 -0.10
C ILE A 23 -2.72 8.48 -1.46
N ARG A 24 -3.96 8.24 -1.92
CA ARG A 24 -4.21 7.48 -3.14
C ARG A 24 -3.62 8.19 -4.37
N PRO A 25 -2.77 7.52 -5.17
CA PRO A 25 -2.21 8.10 -6.39
C PRO A 25 -3.28 8.45 -7.43
N SER A 26 -2.92 9.35 -8.36
CA SER A 26 -3.73 9.62 -9.55
C SER A 26 -3.94 8.34 -10.38
N ARG A 27 -5.06 8.26 -11.09
CA ARG A 27 -5.36 7.15 -12.01
C ARG A 27 -4.31 6.98 -13.12
N THR A 28 -3.60 8.06 -13.45
CA THR A 28 -2.53 8.07 -14.46
C THR A 28 -1.13 8.02 -13.84
N ALA A 29 -1.03 7.84 -12.51
CA ALA A 29 0.26 7.77 -11.84
C ALA A 29 1.07 6.55 -12.31
N PRO A 30 2.42 6.64 -12.33
CA PRO A 30 3.29 5.52 -12.62
C PRO A 30 3.02 4.29 -11.75
N LEU A 31 3.31 3.10 -12.27
CA LEU A 31 3.16 1.85 -11.51
C LEU A 31 4.02 1.83 -10.23
N THR A 32 5.14 2.55 -10.21
CA THR A 32 6.00 2.66 -9.02
C THR A 32 5.31 3.40 -7.87
N GLU A 33 4.52 4.43 -8.17
CA GLU A 33 3.73 5.15 -7.16
C GLU A 33 2.57 4.28 -6.63
N TRP A 34 1.90 3.56 -7.54
CA TRP A 34 0.88 2.58 -7.14
C TRP A 34 1.48 1.45 -6.28
N LEU A 35 2.69 0.98 -6.60
CA LEU A 35 3.39 -0.02 -5.80
C LEU A 35 3.65 0.50 -4.38
N ALA A 36 4.20 1.72 -4.25
CA ALA A 36 4.47 2.34 -2.96
C ALA A 36 3.18 2.52 -2.14
N TYR A 37 2.10 2.98 -2.77
CA TYR A 37 0.79 3.11 -2.16
C TYR A 37 0.27 1.79 -1.58
N HIS A 38 0.29 0.70 -2.36
CA HIS A 38 -0.20 -0.60 -1.89
C HIS A 38 0.68 -1.17 -0.76
N GLN A 39 1.99 -0.97 -0.83
CA GLN A 39 2.91 -1.38 0.24
C GLN A 39 2.65 -0.60 1.54
N GLN A 40 2.47 0.71 1.45
CA GLN A 40 2.17 1.55 2.61
C GLN A 40 0.81 1.21 3.21
N SER A 41 -0.20 1.03 2.37
CA SER A 41 -1.56 0.63 2.79
C SER A 41 -1.55 -0.73 3.50
N ALA A 42 -0.81 -1.70 2.96
CA ALA A 42 -0.66 -3.01 3.57
C ALA A 42 -0.03 -2.96 4.98
N ALA A 43 1.00 -2.13 5.15
CA ALA A 43 1.64 -1.94 6.45
C ALA A 43 0.66 -1.29 7.45
N LEU A 44 -0.04 -0.25 7.02
CA LEU A 44 -0.99 0.47 7.86
C LEU A 44 -2.14 -0.42 8.35
N TYR A 45 -2.77 -1.18 7.46
CA TYR A 45 -3.80 -2.13 7.86
C TYR A 45 -3.25 -3.23 8.80
N ALA A 46 -2.01 -3.71 8.57
CA ALA A 46 -1.42 -4.70 9.48
C ALA A 46 -1.19 -4.13 10.89
N GLU A 47 -0.74 -2.87 10.99
CA GLU A 47 -0.56 -2.19 12.28
C GLU A 47 -1.91 -1.96 12.99
N VAL A 48 -2.91 -1.48 12.25
CA VAL A 48 -4.26 -1.25 12.80
C VAL A 48 -4.92 -2.54 13.24
N ALA A 49 -4.68 -3.67 12.58
CA ALA A 49 -5.25 -4.96 12.98
C ALA A 49 -4.81 -5.40 14.39
N GLU A 50 -3.62 -5.00 14.83
CA GLU A 50 -3.13 -5.29 16.18
C GLU A 50 -3.78 -4.40 17.25
N ILE A 51 -4.27 -3.23 16.84
CA ILE A 51 -4.89 -2.22 17.71
C ILE A 51 -6.41 -2.42 17.78
N ASP A 52 -7.08 -2.43 16.63
CA ASP A 52 -8.52 -2.62 16.48
C ASP A 52 -8.88 -4.10 16.51
N ARG A 53 -8.92 -4.66 17.72
CA ARG A 53 -9.30 -6.07 17.93
C ARG A 53 -10.72 -6.39 17.47
N GLY A 54 -11.61 -5.40 17.37
CA GLY A 54 -12.97 -5.57 16.88
C GLY A 54 -13.03 -5.84 15.38
N HIS A 55 -12.11 -5.27 14.61
CA HIS A 55 -11.99 -5.45 13.17
C HIS A 55 -10.71 -6.17 12.76
N HIS A 56 -10.06 -6.88 13.68
CA HIS A 56 -8.76 -7.53 13.45
C HIS A 56 -8.72 -8.33 12.14
N HIS A 57 -9.69 -9.23 11.95
CA HIS A 57 -9.74 -10.09 10.76
C HIS A 57 -10.02 -9.31 9.47
N GLU A 58 -10.89 -8.31 9.52
CA GLU A 58 -11.20 -7.47 8.36
C GLU A 58 -9.99 -6.62 7.96
N THR A 59 -9.31 -6.07 8.96
CA THR A 59 -8.12 -5.25 8.76
C THR A 59 -6.97 -6.11 8.21
N LEU A 60 -6.77 -7.33 8.71
CA LEU A 60 -5.81 -8.27 8.12
C LEU A 60 -6.16 -8.68 6.69
N PHE A 61 -7.45 -8.87 6.39
CA PHE A 61 -7.89 -9.14 5.02
C PHE A 61 -7.54 -7.98 4.09
N MET A 62 -7.76 -6.73 4.53
CA MET A 62 -7.35 -5.55 3.76
C MET A 62 -5.83 -5.51 3.58
N ALA A 63 -5.04 -5.77 4.62
CA ALA A 63 -3.59 -5.84 4.53
C ALA A 63 -3.12 -6.85 3.47
N GLU A 64 -3.69 -8.05 3.45
CA GLU A 64 -3.31 -9.07 2.46
C GLU A 64 -3.74 -8.71 1.05
N ARG A 65 -4.93 -8.11 0.87
CA ARG A 65 -5.40 -7.60 -0.43
C ARG A 65 -4.44 -6.56 -1.00
N GLU A 66 -3.98 -5.63 -0.16
CA GLU A 66 -3.02 -4.60 -0.56
C GLU A 66 -1.65 -5.22 -0.91
N ARG A 67 -1.17 -6.22 -0.15
CA ARG A 67 0.04 -6.99 -0.50
C ARG A 67 -0.08 -7.71 -1.83
N GLN A 68 -1.24 -8.31 -2.11
CA GLN A 68 -1.48 -8.98 -3.38
C GLN A 68 -1.44 -7.99 -4.55
N SER A 69 -2.05 -6.82 -4.38
CA SER A 69 -2.00 -5.74 -5.37
C SER A 69 -0.55 -5.27 -5.62
N ALA A 70 0.24 -5.10 -4.56
CA ALA A 70 1.66 -4.76 -4.67
C ALA A 70 2.46 -5.83 -5.43
N LYS A 71 2.22 -7.13 -5.15
CA LYS A 71 2.86 -8.25 -5.86
C LYS A 71 2.53 -8.20 -7.36
N GLU A 72 1.28 -7.99 -7.72
CA GLU A 72 0.85 -7.90 -9.12
C GLU A 72 1.50 -6.73 -9.87
N ILE A 73 1.58 -5.56 -9.23
CA ILE A 73 2.24 -4.40 -9.82
C ILE A 73 3.74 -4.64 -9.96
N LYS A 74 4.39 -5.21 -8.96
CA LYS A 74 5.81 -5.58 -9.03
C LYS A 74 6.06 -6.50 -10.22
N THR A 75 5.22 -7.52 -10.40
CA THR A 75 5.26 -8.40 -11.58
C THR A 75 5.11 -7.61 -12.87
N LYS A 76 4.14 -6.69 -12.98
CA LYS A 76 3.96 -5.85 -14.18
C LYS A 76 5.19 -4.99 -14.48
N ILE A 77 5.79 -4.36 -13.46
CA ILE A 77 7.01 -3.55 -13.62
C ILE A 77 8.16 -4.43 -14.13
N SER A 78 8.36 -5.62 -13.57
CA SER A 78 9.38 -6.57 -14.04
C SER A 78 9.17 -7.01 -15.50
N HIS A 79 7.93 -7.15 -15.96
CA HIS A 79 7.64 -7.49 -17.35
C HIS A 79 7.79 -6.30 -18.32
N GLN A 80 7.62 -5.06 -17.84
CA GLN A 80 7.88 -3.85 -18.62
C GLN A 80 9.36 -3.54 -18.77
N HIS A 81 10.16 -3.94 -17.78
CA HIS A 81 11.61 -3.87 -17.80
C HIS A 81 12.19 -5.29 -17.80
N PRO A 82 12.06 -6.05 -18.90
CA PRO A 82 12.84 -7.27 -19.03
C PRO A 82 14.29 -6.80 -18.97
N THR A 83 14.99 -7.17 -17.90
CA THR A 83 16.42 -6.92 -17.77
C THR A 83 17.09 -7.50 -19.00
N VAL A 84 17.48 -6.64 -19.94
CA VAL A 84 18.37 -6.93 -21.06
C VAL A 84 19.76 -7.13 -20.46
N GLU A 85 19.93 -8.25 -19.76
CA GLU A 85 21.17 -8.71 -19.14
C GLU A 85 21.32 -10.21 -19.44
N GLU A 86 21.24 -10.58 -20.72
CA GLU A 86 21.85 -11.80 -21.24
C GLU A 86 22.22 -11.59 -22.71
N GLY A 87 23.22 -10.72 -22.90
CA GLY A 87 23.71 -10.31 -24.20
C GLY A 87 25.08 -9.69 -24.12
N ARG A 88 26.01 -10.27 -23.35
CA ARG A 88 27.40 -9.84 -23.35
C ARG A 88 28.39 -10.97 -22.99
N LEU A 89 28.97 -11.55 -24.05
CA LEU A 89 30.19 -12.36 -24.13
C LEU A 89 30.13 -13.73 -23.39
N ARG A 90 30.32 -14.88 -24.03
CA ARG A 90 31.24 -15.26 -25.11
C ARG A 90 30.69 -16.45 -25.91
#